data_AF-A0A0M2SN09-F1
#
_entry.id   AF-A0A0M2SN09-F1
#
_cell.length_a   1.000
_cell.length_b   1.000
_cell.length_c   1.000
_cell.angle_alpha   90.00
_cell.angle_beta   90.00
_cell.angle_gamma   90.00
#
_symmetry.space_group_name_H-M   'P 1'
#
loop_
_entity.id
_entity.type
_entity.pdbx_description
1 polymer ?
#
loop_
_entity_poly.entity_id
_entity_poly.type
_entity_poly.pdbx_seq_one_letter_code
_entity_poly.pdbx_strand_id
1 'polypeptide(L)'
;MQDQIYSIIDELKAGKFPENEVNSLLANLEGLDDDMELESLFILGDTLMQAGAVSEAETIFQHLHKNTGHDDEVLAYLTDIYITDGRLDEALSLINEAPKTKTVLMLKAEIFQQLNMNDVSIRLIHEAKEMGDEPTLDYALAEIHYQDGDFQEALRYYGALLDEGIDELNGVNFNLRAAELHMNQIELEEAKEHFDRVDEKLYSNDDFYRKALMEYQLQSYETAKNLLNKVIENEPYYINAYILLMNVHETEHDLTAAKTLLEKYLGQDDTNPLIYFHLGRINFRLGDTDSAIESFRQAIALDQDYDDAYLMLFETLLKSERTDEIASFESGLDIHALSGESLYLLARIHQENEEDDAALKYYQDARELIGESVEFYKDYYEYLTEISHPLKSEILDKLMELDPANADWQFEKERLEGEEDQL
;
A
#
# COMPACT_ATOMS: atom_id res chain seq x y z
N MET A 1 34.78 33.70 -18.83
CA MET A 1 33.96 33.03 -17.80
C MET A 1 32.79 32.31 -18.47
N GLN A 2 32.04 32.97 -19.35
CA GLN A 2 30.95 32.33 -20.10
C GLN A 2 31.34 31.02 -20.84
N ASP A 3 32.48 30.99 -21.54
CA ASP A 3 32.97 29.76 -22.20
C ASP A 3 33.22 28.60 -21.21
N GLN A 4 33.62 28.92 -19.97
CA GLN A 4 33.82 27.94 -18.91
C GLN A 4 32.48 27.39 -18.40
N ILE A 5 31.47 28.24 -18.25
CA ILE A 5 30.10 27.83 -17.87
C ILE A 5 29.54 26.85 -18.91
N TYR A 6 29.64 27.18 -20.20
CA TYR A 6 29.17 26.29 -21.27
C TYR A 6 29.95 24.97 -21.35
N SER A 7 31.26 24.99 -21.11
CA SER A 7 32.04 23.76 -21.01
C SER A 7 31.55 22.84 -19.90
N ILE A 8 31.18 23.39 -18.73
CA ILE A 8 30.61 22.61 -17.62
C ILE A 8 29.25 22.03 -18.01
N ILE A 9 28.38 22.84 -18.62
CA ILE A 9 27.06 22.40 -19.10
C ILE A 9 27.19 21.23 -20.08
N ASP A 10 28.12 21.30 -21.03
CA ASP A 10 28.35 20.25 -22.02
C ASP A 10 28.82 18.94 -21.38
N GLU A 11 29.67 19.01 -20.36
CA GLU A 11 30.11 17.83 -19.61
C GLU A 11 28.98 17.19 -18.80
N LEU A 12 28.18 18.00 -18.11
CA LEU A 12 27.00 17.54 -17.36
C LEU A 12 26.00 16.84 -18.29
N LYS A 13 25.71 17.44 -19.45
CA LYS A 13 24.87 16.84 -20.50
C LYS A 13 25.45 15.54 -21.06
N ALA A 14 26.76 15.37 -21.01
CA ALA A 14 27.45 14.12 -21.36
C ALA A 14 27.47 13.10 -20.21
N GLY A 15 26.81 13.37 -19.09
CA GLY A 15 26.75 12.50 -17.91
C GLY A 15 28.04 12.50 -17.09
N LYS A 16 28.87 13.52 -17.21
CA LYS A 16 30.12 13.68 -16.45
C LYS A 16 30.00 14.88 -15.53
N PHE A 17 30.38 14.71 -14.27
CA PHE A 17 30.39 15.81 -13.30
C PHE A 17 31.81 16.41 -13.19
N PRO A 18 32.07 17.60 -13.75
CA PRO A 18 33.37 18.25 -13.70
C PRO A 18 33.57 18.99 -12.36
N GLU A 19 33.83 18.21 -11.29
CA GLU A 19 33.87 18.69 -9.90
C GLU A 19 34.83 19.87 -9.68
N ASN A 20 36.01 19.86 -10.29
CA ASN A 20 37.01 20.91 -10.10
C ASN A 20 36.57 22.23 -10.76
N GLU A 21 36.01 22.14 -11.96
CA GLU A 21 35.54 23.26 -12.75
C GLU A 21 34.33 23.90 -12.10
N VAL A 22 33.38 23.09 -11.59
CA VAL A 22 32.22 23.54 -10.82
C VAL A 22 32.68 24.25 -9.54
N ASN A 23 33.51 23.60 -8.72
CA ASN A 23 34.02 24.20 -7.48
C ASN A 23 34.79 25.50 -7.73
N SER A 24 35.58 25.54 -8.81
CA SER A 24 36.29 26.75 -9.22
C SER A 24 35.35 27.86 -9.66
N LEU A 25 34.23 27.53 -10.32
CA LEU A 25 33.23 28.51 -10.72
C LEU A 25 32.49 29.06 -9.49
N LEU A 26 32.01 28.17 -8.61
CA LEU A 26 31.29 28.53 -7.39
C LEU A 26 32.10 29.47 -6.49
N ALA A 27 33.40 29.20 -6.34
CA ALA A 27 34.31 30.05 -5.58
C ALA A 27 34.50 31.48 -6.15
N ASN A 28 34.12 31.71 -7.41
CA ASN A 28 34.28 33.00 -8.10
C ASN A 28 32.94 33.63 -8.55
N LEU A 29 31.80 33.16 -8.01
CA LEU A 29 30.47 33.66 -8.38
C LEU A 29 30.28 35.16 -8.15
N GLU A 30 30.86 35.71 -7.08
CA GLU A 30 30.70 37.14 -6.74
C GLU A 30 31.15 38.09 -7.86
N GLY A 31 32.00 37.64 -8.79
CA GLY A 31 32.45 38.42 -9.94
C GLY A 31 31.61 38.27 -11.21
N LEU A 32 30.50 37.53 -11.16
CA LEU A 32 29.62 37.25 -12.31
C LEU A 32 28.27 37.94 -12.13
N ASP A 33 28.16 39.19 -12.57
CA ASP A 33 26.98 40.04 -12.37
C ASP A 33 26.41 40.65 -13.67
N ASP A 34 27.01 40.37 -14.82
CA ASP A 34 26.50 40.81 -16.13
C ASP A 34 25.33 39.93 -16.61
N ASP A 35 24.35 40.53 -17.30
CA ASP A 35 23.12 39.87 -17.75
C ASP A 35 23.38 38.56 -18.52
N MET A 36 24.38 38.53 -19.41
CA MET A 36 24.71 37.32 -20.19
C MET A 36 25.30 36.21 -19.31
N GLU A 37 26.03 36.59 -18.26
CA GLU A 37 26.62 35.65 -17.31
C GLU A 37 25.53 35.08 -16.39
N LEU A 38 24.59 35.91 -15.93
CA LEU A 38 23.43 35.47 -15.14
C LEU A 38 22.54 34.50 -15.94
N GLU A 39 22.26 34.78 -17.22
CA GLU A 39 21.52 33.85 -18.09
C GLU A 39 22.26 32.51 -18.24
N SER A 40 23.58 32.55 -18.43
CA SER A 40 24.40 31.33 -18.53
C SER A 40 24.44 30.55 -17.22
N LEU A 41 24.46 31.25 -16.08
CA LEU A 41 24.40 30.65 -14.74
C LEU A 41 23.03 30.01 -14.46
N PHE A 42 21.93 30.61 -14.92
CA PHE A 42 20.61 29.99 -14.80
C PHE A 42 20.56 28.63 -15.51
N ILE A 43 21.03 28.57 -16.75
CA ILE A 43 21.10 27.32 -17.52
C ILE A 43 21.98 26.29 -16.81
N LEU A 44 23.09 26.73 -16.22
CA LEU A 44 23.95 25.84 -15.43
C LEU A 44 23.25 25.33 -14.16
N GLY A 45 22.55 26.19 -13.42
CA GLY A 45 21.79 25.82 -12.23
C GLY A 45 20.73 24.76 -12.54
N ASP A 46 19.94 24.96 -13.60
CA ASP A 46 18.98 23.97 -14.09
C ASP A 46 19.65 22.64 -14.51
N THR A 47 20.77 22.73 -15.23
CA THR A 47 21.52 21.53 -15.64
C THR A 47 22.06 20.75 -14.43
N LEU A 48 22.49 21.45 -13.37
CA LEU A 48 22.94 20.83 -12.13
C LEU A 48 21.79 20.18 -11.36
N MET A 49 20.60 20.80 -11.33
CA MET A 49 19.38 20.20 -10.77
C MET A 49 19.07 18.87 -11.47
N GLN A 50 19.07 18.86 -12.81
CA GLN A 50 18.84 17.65 -13.60
C GLN A 50 19.91 16.59 -13.39
N ALA A 51 21.14 16.98 -13.07
CA ALA A 51 22.24 16.08 -12.74
C ALA A 51 22.23 15.58 -11.28
N GLY A 52 21.30 16.06 -10.44
CA GLY A 52 21.22 15.74 -9.00
C GLY A 52 22.23 16.48 -8.13
N ALA A 53 22.93 17.47 -8.66
CA ALA A 53 23.90 18.32 -7.93
C ALA A 53 23.19 19.52 -7.28
N VAL A 54 22.29 19.22 -6.34
CA VAL A 54 21.33 20.19 -5.78
C VAL A 54 22.03 21.28 -4.97
N SER A 55 23.09 20.96 -4.20
CA SER A 55 23.78 21.95 -3.37
C SER A 55 24.54 23.00 -4.20
N GLU A 56 25.14 22.56 -5.30
CA GLU A 56 25.82 23.43 -6.26
C GLU A 56 24.80 24.31 -7.00
N ALA A 57 23.66 23.73 -7.39
CA ALA A 57 22.55 24.47 -8.01
C ALA A 57 21.97 25.52 -7.06
N GLU A 58 21.73 25.18 -5.79
CA GLU A 58 21.26 26.11 -4.75
C GLU A 58 22.19 27.33 -4.66
N THR A 59 23.50 27.10 -4.61
CA THR A 59 24.50 28.17 -4.52
C THR A 59 24.41 29.12 -5.72
N ILE A 60 24.21 28.58 -6.92
CA ILE A 60 24.01 29.37 -8.14
C ILE A 60 22.70 30.16 -8.07
N PHE A 61 21.59 29.53 -7.70
CA PHE A 61 20.30 30.21 -7.63
C PHE A 61 20.25 31.28 -6.54
N GLN A 62 20.93 31.10 -5.41
CA GLN A 62 21.10 32.14 -4.38
C GLN A 62 21.87 33.35 -4.94
N HIS A 63 22.92 33.10 -5.72
CA HIS A 63 23.66 34.16 -6.41
C HIS A 63 22.79 34.86 -7.44
N LEU A 64 22.03 34.11 -8.26
CA LEU A 64 21.09 34.68 -9.22
C LEU A 64 20.05 35.56 -8.52
N HIS A 65 19.40 35.06 -7.47
CA HIS A 65 18.38 35.79 -6.72
C HIS A 65 18.88 37.15 -6.20
N LYS A 66 20.12 37.19 -5.69
CA LYS A 66 20.78 38.41 -5.20
C LYS A 66 21.00 39.45 -6.32
N ASN A 67 21.20 39.01 -7.56
CA ASN A 67 21.59 39.89 -8.68
C ASN A 67 20.45 40.17 -9.67
N THR A 68 19.42 39.32 -9.76
CA THR A 68 18.28 39.49 -10.67
C THR A 68 17.07 40.18 -10.02
N GLY A 69 17.02 40.26 -8.69
CA GLY A 69 16.01 41.04 -7.97
C GLY A 69 14.62 40.40 -7.97
N HIS A 70 14.52 39.18 -7.45
CA HIS A 70 13.27 38.40 -7.31
C HIS A 70 12.68 37.95 -8.65
N ASP A 71 13.52 37.38 -9.51
CA ASP A 71 13.07 36.66 -10.69
C ASP A 71 12.20 35.44 -10.29
N ASP A 72 11.00 35.34 -10.86
CA ASP A 72 10.01 34.31 -10.55
C ASP A 72 10.55 32.88 -10.80
N GLU A 73 11.35 32.67 -11.84
CA GLU A 73 11.91 31.35 -12.18
C GLU A 73 12.98 30.96 -11.15
N VAL A 74 13.85 31.90 -10.77
CA VAL A 74 14.86 31.66 -9.72
C VAL A 74 14.20 31.38 -8.36
N LEU A 75 13.12 32.10 -8.04
CA LEU A 75 12.34 31.86 -6.83
C LEU A 75 11.71 30.47 -6.83
N ALA A 76 11.22 29.99 -7.97
CA ALA A 76 10.65 28.65 -8.08
C ALA A 76 11.70 27.57 -7.74
N TYR A 77 12.89 27.63 -8.36
CA TYR A 77 13.98 26.68 -8.06
C TYR A 77 14.41 26.72 -6.58
N LEU A 78 14.63 27.91 -6.00
CA LEU A 78 15.01 28.00 -4.59
C LEU A 78 13.91 27.50 -3.65
N THR A 79 12.65 27.80 -3.96
CA THR A 79 11.52 27.35 -3.14
C THR A 79 11.38 25.83 -3.18
N ASP A 80 11.48 25.21 -4.36
CA ASP A 80 11.45 23.77 -4.54
C ASP A 80 12.59 23.06 -3.78
N ILE A 81 13.82 23.59 -3.87
CA ILE A 81 14.97 23.09 -3.10
C ILE A 81 14.67 23.15 -1.59
N TYR A 82 14.20 24.29 -1.09
CA TYR A 82 13.91 24.45 0.33
C TYR A 82 12.74 23.59 0.81
N ILE A 83 11.70 23.40 0.01
CA ILE A 83 10.59 22.51 0.33
C ILE A 83 11.07 21.06 0.42
N THR A 84 11.83 20.61 -0.59
CA THR A 84 12.36 19.24 -0.66
C THR A 84 13.29 18.92 0.52
N ASP A 85 14.10 19.88 0.95
CA ASP A 85 14.97 19.75 2.12
C ASP A 85 14.25 19.91 3.47
N GLY A 86 12.94 20.21 3.47
CA GLY A 86 12.16 20.50 4.68
C GLY A 86 12.48 21.85 5.34
N ARG A 87 13.20 22.74 4.64
CA ARG A 87 13.61 24.08 5.07
C ARG A 87 12.49 25.11 4.84
N LEU A 88 11.28 24.82 5.33
CA LEU A 88 10.08 25.62 5.07
C LEU A 88 10.17 27.07 5.58
N ASP A 89 10.91 27.31 6.67
CA ASP A 89 11.14 28.67 7.19
C ASP A 89 11.96 29.52 6.21
N GLU A 90 12.95 28.93 5.53
CA GLU A 90 13.77 29.61 4.53
C GLU A 90 12.97 29.89 3.26
N ALA A 91 12.16 28.92 2.80
CA ALA A 91 11.21 29.09 1.71
C ALA A 91 10.24 30.24 2.00
N LEU A 92 9.66 30.27 3.20
CA LEU A 92 8.70 31.31 3.58
C LEU A 92 9.37 32.69 3.73
N SER A 93 10.60 32.75 4.24
CA SER A 93 11.38 34.00 4.30
C SER A 93 11.65 34.54 2.90
N LEU A 94 12.12 33.68 1.99
CA LEU A 94 12.41 34.03 0.60
C LEU A 94 11.18 34.59 -0.11
N ILE A 95 10.05 33.89 -0.01
CA ILE A 95 8.81 34.26 -0.71
C ILE A 95 8.12 35.49 -0.10
N ASN A 96 8.29 35.78 1.18
CA ASN A 96 7.70 36.98 1.80
C ASN A 96 8.41 38.28 1.42
N GLU A 97 9.68 38.21 1.01
CA GLU A 97 10.43 39.38 0.54
C GLU A 97 10.18 39.69 -0.94
N ALA A 98 9.65 38.71 -1.69
CA ALA A 98 9.37 38.82 -3.11
C ALA A 98 8.16 39.73 -3.45
N PRO A 99 8.21 40.45 -4.59
CA PRO A 99 7.04 41.14 -5.12
C PRO A 99 5.88 40.18 -5.34
N LYS A 100 4.66 40.65 -5.11
CA LYS A 100 3.47 39.84 -5.35
C LYS A 100 3.25 39.63 -6.85
N THR A 101 3.57 38.44 -7.34
CA THR A 101 3.24 37.92 -8.68
C THR A 101 2.34 36.69 -8.56
N LYS A 102 1.77 36.21 -9.67
CA LYS A 102 0.99 34.95 -9.67
C LYS A 102 1.85 33.77 -9.25
N THR A 103 3.07 33.67 -9.80
CA THR A 103 4.07 32.66 -9.45
C THR A 103 4.40 32.69 -7.96
N VAL A 104 4.68 33.86 -7.40
CA VAL A 104 4.98 34.00 -5.97
C VAL A 104 3.80 33.58 -5.09
N LEU A 105 2.56 33.85 -5.51
CA LEU A 105 1.37 33.36 -4.78
C LEU A 105 1.23 31.84 -4.87
N MET A 106 1.53 31.23 -6.01
CA MET A 106 1.54 29.77 -6.17
C MET A 106 2.61 29.11 -5.29
N LEU A 107 3.85 29.60 -5.35
CA LEU A 107 4.94 29.12 -4.50
C LEU A 107 4.60 29.27 -3.01
N LYS A 108 3.96 30.39 -2.64
CA LYS A 108 3.47 30.59 -1.28
C LYS A 108 2.38 29.58 -0.89
N ALA A 109 1.45 29.29 -1.80
CA ALA A 109 0.40 28.30 -1.59
C ALA A 109 0.98 26.90 -1.37
N GLU A 110 2.00 26.53 -2.14
CA GLU A 110 2.73 25.27 -2.02
C GLU A 110 3.42 25.14 -0.64
N ILE A 111 4.11 26.19 -0.18
CA ILE A 111 4.71 26.21 1.17
C ILE A 111 3.63 25.99 2.25
N PHE A 112 2.48 26.66 2.13
CA PHE A 112 1.38 26.47 3.09
C PHE A 112 0.71 25.10 3.01
N GLN A 113 0.71 24.48 1.83
CA GLN A 113 0.20 23.12 1.66
C GLN A 113 1.10 22.12 2.41
N GLN A 114 2.43 22.28 2.32
CA GLN A 114 3.39 21.47 3.09
C GLN A 114 3.24 21.66 4.61
N LEU A 115 2.74 22.83 5.04
CA LEU A 115 2.38 23.12 6.43
C LEU A 115 0.98 22.60 6.82
N ASN A 116 0.30 21.85 5.95
CA ASN A 116 -1.09 21.38 6.10
C ASN A 116 -2.10 22.53 6.31
N MET A 117 -1.84 23.69 5.72
CA MET A 117 -2.70 24.88 5.80
C MET A 117 -3.47 25.09 4.49
N ASN A 118 -4.23 24.07 4.05
CA ASN A 118 -4.89 24.01 2.75
C ASN A 118 -5.85 25.19 2.50
N ASP A 119 -6.58 25.65 3.52
CA ASP A 119 -7.42 26.85 3.44
C ASP A 119 -6.64 28.11 3.03
N VAL A 120 -5.39 28.24 3.49
CA VAL A 120 -4.52 29.37 3.13
C VAL A 120 -4.06 29.22 1.68
N SER A 121 -3.62 28.03 1.30
CA SER A 121 -3.18 27.71 -0.05
C SER A 121 -4.26 28.00 -1.09
N ILE A 122 -5.49 27.50 -0.88
CA ILE A 122 -6.63 27.73 -1.77
C ILE A 122 -6.91 29.24 -1.93
N ARG A 123 -6.89 30.01 -0.83
CA ARG A 123 -7.08 31.47 -0.90
C ARG A 123 -6.00 32.17 -1.72
N LEU A 124 -4.74 31.75 -1.57
CA LEU A 124 -3.62 32.32 -2.33
C LEU A 124 -3.73 32.03 -3.82
N ILE A 125 -4.16 30.82 -4.21
CA ILE A 125 -4.39 30.51 -5.62
C ILE A 125 -5.58 31.31 -6.18
N HIS A 126 -6.66 31.48 -5.43
CA HIS A 126 -7.76 32.36 -5.86
C HIS A 126 -7.32 33.83 -6.00
N GLU A 127 -6.47 34.32 -5.11
CA GLU A 127 -5.86 35.65 -5.21
C GLU A 127 -4.98 35.77 -6.48
N ALA A 128 -4.31 34.70 -6.89
CA ALA A 128 -3.59 34.66 -8.16
C ALA A 128 -4.55 34.67 -9.38
N LYS A 129 -5.68 33.96 -9.31
CA LYS A 129 -6.71 33.98 -10.37
C LYS A 129 -7.33 35.38 -10.56
N GLU A 130 -7.46 36.17 -9.49
CA GLU A 130 -7.90 37.58 -9.60
C GLU A 130 -6.92 38.45 -10.40
N MET A 131 -5.63 38.08 -10.44
CA MET A 131 -4.59 38.77 -11.22
C MET A 131 -4.56 38.32 -12.69
N GLY A 132 -5.27 37.26 -13.04
CA GLY A 132 -5.39 36.72 -14.40
C GLY A 132 -5.45 35.20 -14.37
N ASP A 133 -6.50 34.65 -14.97
CA ASP A 133 -6.75 33.20 -14.96
C ASP A 133 -5.88 32.45 -15.97
N GLU A 134 -5.42 31.26 -15.59
CA GLU A 134 -4.60 30.37 -16.39
C GLU A 134 -4.71 28.91 -15.91
N PRO A 135 -4.53 27.92 -16.80
CA PRO A 135 -4.71 26.51 -16.46
C PRO A 135 -3.86 26.00 -15.29
N THR A 136 -2.66 26.56 -15.09
CA THR A 136 -1.78 26.17 -13.97
C THR A 136 -2.39 26.49 -12.60
N LEU A 137 -3.29 27.47 -12.51
CA LEU A 137 -3.99 27.81 -11.26
C LEU A 137 -5.12 26.84 -10.96
N ASP A 138 -5.88 26.41 -11.96
CA ASP A 138 -6.89 25.36 -11.78
C ASP A 138 -6.25 24.01 -11.48
N TYR A 139 -5.11 23.71 -12.10
CA TYR A 139 -4.30 22.54 -11.74
C TYR A 139 -3.82 22.60 -10.29
N ALA A 140 -3.29 23.74 -9.83
CA ALA A 140 -2.85 23.89 -8.43
C ALA A 140 -4.02 23.68 -7.45
N LEU A 141 -5.21 24.20 -7.76
CA LEU A 141 -6.41 23.94 -6.94
C LEU A 141 -6.80 22.46 -6.97
N ALA A 142 -6.75 21.81 -8.14
CA ALA A 142 -7.04 20.38 -8.27
C ALA A 142 -6.12 19.53 -7.39
N GLU A 143 -4.81 19.77 -7.42
CA GLU A 143 -3.83 19.02 -6.61
C GLU A 143 -3.99 19.29 -5.10
N ILE A 144 -4.30 20.52 -4.69
CA ILE A 144 -4.58 20.84 -3.28
C ILE A 144 -5.80 20.06 -2.79
N HIS A 145 -6.90 20.08 -3.55
CA HIS A 145 -8.11 19.33 -3.19
C HIS A 145 -7.91 17.81 -3.25
N TYR A 146 -7.13 17.31 -4.22
CA TYR A 146 -6.76 15.90 -4.32
C TYR A 146 -6.04 15.42 -3.05
N GLN A 147 -5.05 16.18 -2.58
CA GLN A 147 -4.29 15.84 -1.36
C GLN A 147 -5.12 16.00 -0.08
N ASP A 148 -6.04 16.96 -0.03
CA ASP A 148 -6.96 17.17 1.10
C ASP A 148 -8.05 16.08 1.20
N GLY A 149 -8.21 15.27 0.15
CA GLY A 149 -9.27 14.26 0.07
C GLY A 149 -10.62 14.81 -0.39
N ASP A 150 -10.69 16.10 -0.79
CA ASP A 150 -11.88 16.71 -1.38
C ASP A 150 -11.98 16.35 -2.86
N PHE A 151 -12.26 15.07 -3.11
CA PHE A 151 -12.26 14.48 -4.45
C PHE A 151 -13.26 15.12 -5.40
N GLN A 152 -14.37 15.66 -4.88
CA GLN A 152 -15.38 16.32 -5.71
C GLN A 152 -14.88 17.65 -6.27
N GLU A 153 -14.24 18.49 -5.45
CA GLU A 153 -13.62 19.71 -5.95
C GLU A 153 -12.41 19.43 -6.84
N ALA A 154 -11.60 18.42 -6.50
CA ALA A 154 -10.49 17.99 -7.36
C ALA A 154 -10.99 17.58 -8.76
N LEU A 155 -12.00 16.72 -8.85
CA LEU A 155 -12.64 16.32 -10.11
C LEU A 155 -13.24 17.52 -10.86
N ARG A 156 -13.80 18.51 -10.14
CA ARG A 156 -14.32 19.73 -10.77
C ARG A 156 -13.23 20.51 -11.48
N TYR A 157 -12.06 20.69 -10.85
CA TYR A 157 -10.95 21.41 -11.46
C TYR A 157 -10.27 20.61 -12.57
N TYR A 158 -10.03 19.30 -12.40
CA TYR A 158 -9.52 18.46 -13.49
C TYR A 158 -10.49 18.43 -14.68
N GLY A 159 -11.80 18.34 -14.42
CA GLY A 159 -12.84 18.39 -15.44
C GLY A 159 -12.84 19.69 -16.23
N ALA A 160 -12.66 20.83 -15.56
CA ALA A 160 -12.53 22.13 -16.23
C ALA A 160 -11.31 22.18 -17.18
N LEU A 161 -10.17 21.62 -16.75
CA LEU A 161 -8.97 21.54 -17.58
C LEU A 161 -9.17 20.62 -18.81
N LEU A 162 -9.85 19.48 -18.61
CA LEU A 162 -10.21 18.56 -19.69
C LEU A 162 -11.18 19.20 -20.68
N ASP A 163 -12.15 19.99 -20.23
CA ASP A 163 -13.09 20.74 -21.07
C ASP A 163 -12.38 21.79 -21.96
N GLU A 164 -11.25 22.32 -21.49
CA GLU A 164 -10.36 23.21 -22.26
C GLU A 164 -9.45 22.45 -23.26
N GLY A 165 -9.47 21.12 -23.22
CA GLY A 165 -8.64 20.25 -24.08
C GLY A 165 -7.21 20.09 -23.57
N ILE A 166 -6.99 20.27 -22.27
CA ILE A 166 -5.70 20.03 -21.60
C ILE A 166 -5.80 18.68 -20.91
N ASP A 167 -5.08 17.67 -21.42
CA ASP A 167 -5.13 16.31 -20.88
C ASP A 167 -4.05 16.04 -19.83
N GLU A 168 -2.97 16.83 -19.82
CA GLU A 168 -1.81 16.66 -18.95
C GLU A 168 -1.17 18.01 -18.61
N LEU A 169 -0.73 18.17 -17.37
CA LEU A 169 0.12 19.27 -16.94
C LEU A 169 1.14 18.78 -15.90
N ASN A 170 2.38 19.23 -16.00
CA ASN A 170 3.47 18.85 -15.09
C ASN A 170 3.62 17.32 -14.89
N GLY A 171 3.41 16.53 -15.96
CA GLY A 171 3.50 15.07 -15.92
C GLY A 171 2.28 14.36 -15.32
N VAL A 172 1.25 15.11 -14.92
CA VAL A 172 0.01 14.56 -14.36
C VAL A 172 -1.05 14.49 -15.45
N ASN A 173 -1.46 13.28 -15.81
CA ASN A 173 -2.58 13.06 -16.74
C ASN A 173 -3.92 13.15 -15.99
N PHE A 174 -4.78 14.08 -16.40
CA PHE A 174 -6.01 14.39 -15.67
C PHE A 174 -7.08 13.32 -15.82
N ASN A 175 -7.10 12.58 -16.93
CA ASN A 175 -7.99 11.43 -17.05
C ASN A 175 -7.54 10.30 -16.12
N LEU A 176 -6.24 10.03 -15.98
CA LEU A 176 -5.76 9.03 -15.02
C LEU A 176 -6.04 9.44 -13.56
N ARG A 177 -5.86 10.72 -13.22
CA ARG A 177 -6.25 11.27 -11.90
C ARG A 177 -7.74 11.14 -11.65
N ALA A 178 -8.58 11.53 -12.61
CA ALA A 178 -10.02 11.41 -12.48
C ALA A 178 -10.45 9.93 -12.32
N ALA A 179 -9.85 9.01 -13.07
CA ALA A 179 -10.10 7.58 -12.92
C ALA A 179 -9.77 7.08 -11.50
N GLU A 180 -8.61 7.45 -10.96
CA GLU A 180 -8.24 7.14 -9.58
C GLU A 180 -9.26 7.69 -8.56
N LEU A 181 -9.68 8.96 -8.73
CA LEU A 181 -10.63 9.60 -7.84
C LEU A 181 -12.01 8.92 -7.86
N HIS A 182 -12.51 8.56 -9.03
CA HIS A 182 -13.76 7.82 -9.18
C HIS A 182 -13.65 6.41 -8.58
N MET A 183 -12.51 5.71 -8.72
CA MET A 183 -12.28 4.43 -8.05
C MET A 183 -12.37 4.55 -6.52
N ASN A 184 -11.80 5.61 -5.93
CA ASN A 184 -11.88 5.85 -4.49
C ASN A 184 -13.31 6.11 -4.00
N GLN A 185 -14.19 6.57 -4.89
CA GLN A 185 -15.61 6.78 -4.63
C GLN A 185 -16.49 5.57 -5.02
N ILE A 186 -15.90 4.49 -5.53
CA ILE A 186 -16.58 3.27 -6.02
C ILE A 186 -17.44 3.57 -7.26
N GLU A 187 -17.12 4.63 -8.00
CA GLU A 187 -17.75 5.04 -9.26
C GLU A 187 -17.00 4.39 -10.43
N LEU A 188 -17.15 3.07 -10.57
CA LEU A 188 -16.30 2.25 -11.44
C LEU A 188 -16.54 2.50 -12.94
N GLU A 189 -17.77 2.80 -13.33
CA GLU A 189 -18.15 3.11 -14.71
C GLU A 189 -17.57 4.45 -15.17
N GLU A 190 -17.61 5.47 -14.31
CA GLU A 190 -16.97 6.77 -14.54
C GLU A 190 -15.45 6.63 -14.62
N ALA A 191 -14.86 5.86 -13.70
CA ALA A 191 -13.43 5.56 -13.74
C ALA A 191 -13.02 4.89 -15.06
N LYS A 192 -13.84 3.95 -15.55
CA LYS A 192 -13.61 3.25 -16.82
C LYS A 192 -13.62 4.21 -18.00
N GLU A 193 -14.56 5.14 -18.05
CA GLU A 193 -14.63 6.15 -19.12
C GLU A 193 -13.33 6.97 -19.18
N HIS A 194 -12.83 7.39 -18.02
CA HIS A 194 -11.58 8.15 -17.95
C HIS A 194 -10.36 7.32 -18.37
N PHE A 195 -10.24 6.06 -17.92
CA PHE A 195 -9.18 5.19 -18.41
C PHE A 195 -9.22 5.03 -19.93
N ASP A 196 -10.40 4.82 -20.52
CA ASP A 196 -10.57 4.56 -21.96
C ASP A 196 -10.28 5.79 -22.86
N ARG A 197 -10.19 6.99 -22.28
CA ARG A 197 -9.77 8.22 -22.98
C ARG A 197 -8.25 8.34 -23.16
N VAL A 198 -7.47 7.56 -22.44
CA VAL A 198 -6.01 7.63 -22.43
C VAL A 198 -5.42 6.51 -23.29
N ASP A 199 -4.47 6.83 -24.17
CA ASP A 199 -3.71 5.81 -24.90
C ASP A 199 -2.91 4.98 -23.90
N GLU A 200 -3.10 3.66 -23.94
CA GLU A 200 -2.46 2.69 -23.07
C GLU A 200 -0.93 2.82 -23.02
N LYS A 201 -0.28 3.37 -24.06
CA LYS A 201 1.16 3.64 -24.06
C LYS A 201 1.61 4.68 -23.03
N LEU A 202 0.68 5.48 -22.52
CA LEU A 202 0.91 6.48 -21.49
C LEU A 202 0.71 5.91 -20.09
N TYR A 203 0.21 4.68 -19.96
CA TYR A 203 0.03 4.05 -18.65
C TYR A 203 1.38 3.70 -18.03
N SER A 204 1.54 4.08 -16.77
CA SER A 204 2.52 3.49 -15.88
C SER A 204 2.13 2.06 -15.50
N ASN A 205 3.04 1.34 -14.85
CA ASN A 205 2.74 0.01 -14.35
C ASN A 205 1.61 0.02 -13.30
N ASP A 206 1.55 1.07 -12.48
CA ASP A 206 0.48 1.26 -11.50
C ASP A 206 -0.87 1.57 -12.17
N ASP A 207 -0.88 2.28 -13.30
CA ASP A 207 -2.12 2.54 -14.06
C ASP A 207 -2.68 1.24 -14.65
N PHE A 208 -1.81 0.37 -15.18
CA PHE A 208 -2.22 -0.97 -15.61
C PHE A 208 -2.85 -1.76 -14.47
N TYR A 209 -2.23 -1.74 -13.28
CA TYR A 209 -2.75 -2.44 -12.11
C TYR A 209 -4.09 -1.86 -11.63
N ARG A 210 -4.21 -0.53 -11.53
CA ARG A 210 -5.44 0.15 -11.11
C ARG A 210 -6.58 -0.12 -12.09
N LYS A 211 -6.33 -0.03 -13.40
CA LYS A 211 -7.33 -0.39 -14.41
C LYS A 211 -7.71 -1.86 -14.30
N ALA A 212 -6.76 -2.77 -14.07
CA ALA A 212 -7.07 -4.19 -13.89
C ALA A 212 -7.96 -4.46 -12.67
N LEU A 213 -7.69 -3.78 -11.55
CA LEU A 213 -8.50 -3.85 -10.33
C LEU A 213 -9.94 -3.38 -10.59
N MET A 214 -10.10 -2.26 -11.30
CA MET A 214 -11.41 -1.77 -11.73
C MET A 214 -12.14 -2.78 -12.63
N GLU A 215 -11.46 -3.32 -13.65
CA GLU A 215 -12.06 -4.32 -14.56
C GLU A 215 -12.44 -5.61 -13.82
N TYR A 216 -11.66 -6.02 -12.81
CA TYR A 216 -12.00 -7.16 -11.94
C TYR A 216 -13.29 -6.88 -11.16
N GLN A 217 -13.44 -5.70 -10.57
CA GLN A 217 -14.64 -5.29 -9.84
C GLN A 217 -15.87 -5.18 -10.76
N LEU A 218 -15.68 -4.73 -12.00
CA LEU A 218 -16.68 -4.74 -13.07
C LEU A 218 -16.92 -6.13 -13.69
N GLN A 219 -16.30 -7.18 -13.15
CA GLN A 219 -16.40 -8.57 -13.62
C GLN A 219 -15.95 -8.80 -15.06
N SER A 220 -15.15 -7.87 -15.60
CA SER A 220 -14.52 -7.94 -16.92
C SER A 220 -13.19 -8.70 -16.85
N TYR A 221 -13.29 -9.97 -16.46
CA TYR A 221 -12.13 -10.81 -16.08
C TYR A 221 -11.09 -10.98 -17.19
N GLU A 222 -11.50 -11.14 -18.45
CA GLU A 222 -10.54 -11.24 -19.57
C GLU A 222 -9.69 -9.97 -19.73
N THR A 223 -10.30 -8.79 -19.59
CA THR A 223 -9.58 -7.52 -19.64
C THR A 223 -8.64 -7.40 -18.45
N ALA A 224 -9.11 -7.72 -17.23
CA ALA A 224 -8.29 -7.74 -16.03
C ALA A 224 -7.06 -8.65 -16.19
N LYS A 225 -7.24 -9.88 -16.68
CA LYS A 225 -6.13 -10.83 -16.94
C LYS A 225 -5.10 -10.26 -17.91
N ASN A 226 -5.54 -9.65 -19.01
CA ASN A 226 -4.63 -9.06 -20.00
C ASN A 226 -3.83 -7.90 -19.41
N LEU A 227 -4.46 -7.03 -18.63
CA LEU A 227 -3.79 -5.90 -17.97
C LEU A 227 -2.80 -6.41 -16.91
N LEU A 228 -3.18 -7.38 -16.07
CA LEU A 228 -2.30 -7.96 -15.05
C LEU A 228 -1.08 -8.66 -15.63
N ASN A 229 -1.22 -9.34 -16.77
CA ASN A 229 -0.07 -9.91 -17.46
C ASN A 229 0.91 -8.84 -17.93
N LYS A 230 0.43 -7.67 -18.37
CA LYS A 230 1.31 -6.52 -18.69
C LYS A 230 2.03 -6.01 -17.44
N VAL A 231 1.34 -5.91 -16.31
CA VAL A 231 1.95 -5.52 -15.03
C VAL A 231 3.10 -6.46 -14.67
N ILE A 232 2.87 -7.76 -14.80
CA ILE A 232 3.84 -8.81 -14.50
C ILE A 232 4.99 -8.84 -15.52
N GLU A 233 4.72 -8.56 -16.80
CA GLU A 233 5.77 -8.49 -17.83
C GLU A 233 6.71 -7.30 -17.60
N ASN A 234 6.17 -6.16 -17.16
CA ASN A 234 6.96 -4.97 -16.84
C ASN A 234 7.74 -5.14 -15.53
N GLU A 235 7.08 -5.65 -14.49
CA GLU A 235 7.64 -5.83 -13.15
C GLU A 235 7.33 -7.24 -12.61
N PRO A 236 8.22 -8.22 -12.85
CA PRO A 236 7.96 -9.62 -12.51
C PRO A 236 7.78 -9.90 -11.01
N TYR A 237 8.24 -9.00 -10.14
CA TYR A 237 8.15 -9.09 -8.68
C TYR A 237 6.92 -8.38 -8.09
N TYR A 238 6.02 -7.80 -8.91
CA TYR A 238 4.84 -7.06 -8.44
C TYR A 238 3.79 -8.01 -7.83
N ILE A 239 3.93 -8.31 -6.54
CA ILE A 239 3.14 -9.34 -5.84
C ILE A 239 1.63 -9.13 -5.95
N ASN A 240 1.17 -7.88 -5.83
CA ASN A 240 -0.25 -7.55 -5.87
C ASN A 240 -0.92 -7.95 -7.20
N ALA A 241 -0.16 -7.95 -8.30
CA ALA A 241 -0.67 -8.36 -9.61
C ALA A 241 -0.87 -9.88 -9.70
N TYR A 242 0.02 -10.67 -9.08
CA TYR A 242 -0.14 -12.11 -9.00
C TYR A 242 -1.32 -12.49 -8.10
N ILE A 243 -1.49 -11.81 -6.96
CA ILE A 243 -2.63 -12.05 -6.07
C ILE A 243 -3.95 -11.68 -6.75
N LEU A 244 -4.04 -10.53 -7.41
CA LEU A 244 -5.25 -10.14 -8.12
C LEU A 244 -5.55 -11.09 -9.29
N LEU A 245 -4.53 -11.52 -10.05
CA LEU A 245 -4.71 -12.47 -11.15
C LEU A 245 -5.10 -13.87 -10.65
N MET A 246 -4.55 -14.31 -9.50
CA MET A 246 -4.99 -15.51 -8.80
C MET A 246 -6.47 -15.39 -8.39
N ASN A 247 -6.89 -14.26 -7.81
CA ASN A 247 -8.29 -14.02 -7.44
C ASN A 247 -9.23 -14.07 -8.66
N VAL A 248 -8.79 -13.55 -9.81
CA VAL A 248 -9.54 -13.66 -11.07
C VAL A 248 -9.72 -15.13 -11.45
N HIS A 249 -8.64 -15.92 -11.43
CA HIS A 249 -8.71 -17.36 -11.71
C HIS A 249 -9.57 -18.13 -10.70
N GLU A 250 -9.50 -17.82 -9.40
CA GLU A 250 -10.38 -18.42 -8.38
C GLU A 250 -11.86 -18.11 -8.64
N THR A 251 -12.17 -16.88 -9.08
CA THR A 251 -13.53 -16.42 -9.40
C THR A 251 -14.08 -17.13 -10.64
N GLU A 252 -13.23 -17.41 -11.62
CA GLU A 252 -13.55 -18.20 -12.81
C GLU A 252 -13.51 -19.72 -12.57
N HIS A 253 -13.24 -20.16 -11.33
CA HIS A 253 -13.06 -21.56 -10.93
C HIS A 253 -11.89 -22.30 -11.62
N ASP A 254 -10.93 -21.58 -12.19
CA ASP A 254 -9.71 -22.15 -12.76
C ASP A 254 -8.57 -22.21 -11.73
N LEU A 255 -8.73 -23.10 -10.76
CA LEU A 255 -7.73 -23.29 -9.68
C LEU A 255 -6.39 -23.81 -10.20
N THR A 256 -6.36 -24.46 -11.37
CA THR A 256 -5.11 -24.97 -11.95
C THR A 256 -4.26 -23.83 -12.51
N ALA A 257 -4.90 -22.86 -13.17
CA ALA A 257 -4.21 -21.64 -13.60
C ALA A 257 -3.71 -20.82 -12.41
N ALA A 258 -4.52 -20.67 -11.36
CA ALA A 258 -4.11 -20.01 -10.11
C ALA A 258 -2.85 -20.67 -9.49
N LYS A 259 -2.84 -22.01 -9.39
CA LYS A 259 -1.66 -22.77 -8.90
C LYS A 259 -0.43 -22.48 -9.75
N THR A 260 -0.54 -22.63 -11.07
CA THR A 260 0.58 -22.44 -12.01
C THR A 260 1.15 -21.01 -11.92
N LEU A 261 0.27 -20.01 -11.73
CA LEU A 261 0.66 -18.63 -11.57
C LEU A 261 1.49 -18.38 -10.30
N LEU A 262 1.05 -18.91 -9.16
CA LEU A 262 1.78 -18.77 -7.89
C LEU A 262 3.11 -19.53 -7.92
N GLU A 263 3.14 -20.72 -8.52
CA GLU A 263 4.39 -21.47 -8.75
C GLU A 263 5.38 -20.69 -9.64
N LYS A 264 4.87 -19.96 -10.65
CA LYS A 264 5.70 -19.07 -11.48
C LYS A 264 6.28 -17.91 -10.66
N TYR A 265 5.53 -17.34 -9.72
CA TYR A 265 6.05 -16.30 -8.82
C TYR A 265 7.15 -16.86 -7.93
N LEU A 266 6.91 -18.01 -7.30
CA LEU A 266 7.88 -18.68 -6.42
C LEU A 266 9.17 -19.10 -7.13
N GLY A 267 9.11 -19.33 -8.45
CA GLY A 267 10.32 -19.52 -9.25
C GLY A 267 11.22 -18.28 -9.38
N GLN A 268 10.73 -17.11 -8.97
CA GLN A 268 11.42 -15.82 -9.01
C GLN A 268 11.74 -15.29 -7.62
N ASP A 269 10.80 -15.40 -6.68
CA ASP A 269 10.95 -15.05 -5.27
C ASP A 269 10.25 -16.11 -4.39
N ASP A 270 11.06 -16.90 -3.69
CA ASP A 270 10.64 -17.97 -2.77
C ASP A 270 10.70 -17.54 -1.30
N THR A 271 10.81 -16.24 -1.02
CA THR A 271 10.97 -15.73 0.35
C THR A 271 9.71 -15.10 0.92
N ASN A 272 8.62 -15.07 0.13
CA ASN A 272 7.38 -14.44 0.55
C ASN A 272 6.37 -15.45 1.15
N PRO A 273 6.09 -15.40 2.47
CA PRO A 273 5.17 -16.33 3.13
C PRO A 273 3.74 -16.25 2.60
N LEU A 274 3.28 -15.06 2.18
CA LEU A 274 1.92 -14.84 1.67
C LEU A 274 1.62 -15.67 0.43
N ILE A 275 2.61 -15.87 -0.45
CA ILE A 275 2.43 -16.65 -1.68
C ILE A 275 2.34 -18.14 -1.39
N TYR A 276 3.15 -18.65 -0.46
CA TYR A 276 3.02 -20.03 0.01
C TYR A 276 1.67 -20.29 0.69
N PHE A 277 1.18 -19.35 1.49
CA PHE A 277 -0.16 -19.44 2.07
C PHE A 277 -1.25 -19.54 1.00
N HIS A 278 -1.23 -18.65 0.00
CA HIS A 278 -2.18 -18.70 -1.10
C HIS A 278 -2.06 -19.99 -1.92
N LEU A 279 -0.85 -20.47 -2.20
CA LEU A 279 -0.62 -21.73 -2.90
C LEU A 279 -1.17 -22.92 -2.11
N GLY A 280 -1.00 -22.93 -0.78
CA GLY A 280 -1.59 -23.91 0.12
C GLY A 280 -3.11 -23.92 0.04
N ARG A 281 -3.74 -22.73 0.09
CA ARG A 281 -5.20 -22.59 -0.05
C ARG A 281 -5.70 -23.10 -1.40
N ILE A 282 -5.01 -22.80 -2.49
CA ILE A 282 -5.36 -23.31 -3.83
C ILE A 282 -5.22 -24.83 -3.90
N ASN A 283 -4.11 -25.40 -3.40
CA ASN A 283 -3.89 -26.84 -3.36
C ASN A 283 -4.95 -27.57 -2.52
N PHE A 284 -5.32 -27.01 -1.37
CA PHE A 284 -6.38 -27.53 -0.51
C PHE A 284 -7.71 -27.59 -1.27
N ARG A 285 -8.09 -26.51 -1.97
CA ARG A 285 -9.31 -26.47 -2.80
C ARG A 285 -9.28 -27.42 -4.01
N LEU A 286 -8.09 -27.73 -4.52
CA LEU A 286 -7.88 -28.74 -5.56
C LEU A 286 -7.95 -30.19 -5.03
N GLY A 287 -7.97 -30.37 -3.71
CA GLY A 287 -7.88 -31.69 -3.06
C GLY A 287 -6.46 -32.27 -3.01
N ASP A 288 -5.45 -31.48 -3.41
CA ASP A 288 -4.02 -31.83 -3.33
C ASP A 288 -3.50 -31.56 -1.92
N THR A 289 -3.92 -32.42 -0.99
CA THR A 289 -3.69 -32.25 0.46
C THR A 289 -2.20 -32.22 0.79
N ASP A 290 -1.38 -33.07 0.15
CA ASP A 290 0.06 -33.12 0.37
C ASP A 290 0.72 -31.79 0.01
N SER A 291 0.40 -31.24 -1.17
CA SER A 291 0.94 -29.97 -1.60
C SER A 291 0.42 -28.80 -0.76
N ALA A 292 -0.80 -28.89 -0.24
CA ALA A 292 -1.37 -27.89 0.65
C ALA A 292 -0.59 -27.79 1.97
N ILE A 293 -0.40 -28.92 2.65
CA ILE A 293 0.36 -29.02 3.90
C ILE A 293 1.77 -28.48 3.72
N GLU A 294 2.49 -28.91 2.67
CA GLU A 294 3.86 -28.44 2.44
C GLU A 294 3.90 -26.94 2.15
N SER A 295 2.91 -26.39 1.43
CA SER A 295 2.85 -24.95 1.18
C SER A 295 2.62 -24.14 2.46
N PHE A 296 1.66 -24.55 3.31
CA PHE A 296 1.45 -23.88 4.61
C PHE A 296 2.69 -23.98 5.51
N ARG A 297 3.37 -25.13 5.51
CA ARG A 297 4.63 -25.32 6.22
C ARG A 297 5.72 -24.36 5.75
N GLN A 298 5.85 -24.13 4.43
CA GLN A 298 6.81 -23.15 3.92
C GLN A 298 6.44 -21.72 4.33
N ALA A 299 5.16 -21.37 4.34
CA ALA A 299 4.70 -20.06 4.83
C ALA A 299 5.11 -19.85 6.31
N ILE A 300 4.86 -20.84 7.16
CA ILE A 300 5.24 -20.84 8.59
C ILE A 300 6.77 -20.78 8.78
N ALA A 301 7.53 -21.48 7.94
CA ALA A 301 8.99 -21.48 8.03
C ALA A 301 9.60 -20.10 7.72
N LEU A 302 8.95 -19.32 6.85
CA LEU A 302 9.35 -17.97 6.47
C LEU A 302 8.86 -16.92 7.47
N ASP A 303 7.67 -17.12 8.04
CA ASP A 303 7.08 -16.26 9.05
C ASP A 303 6.39 -17.10 10.14
N GLN A 304 7.05 -17.20 11.29
CA GLN A 304 6.57 -17.97 12.45
C GLN A 304 5.36 -17.31 13.13
N ASP A 305 5.08 -16.04 12.84
CA ASP A 305 3.94 -15.33 13.39
C ASP A 305 2.69 -15.40 12.48
N TYR A 306 2.76 -16.17 11.38
CA TYR A 306 1.71 -16.20 10.37
C TYR A 306 0.55 -17.13 10.76
N ASP A 307 -0.30 -16.66 11.67
CA ASP A 307 -1.44 -17.42 12.22
C ASP A 307 -2.38 -18.03 11.17
N ASP A 308 -2.71 -17.28 10.10
CA ASP A 308 -3.58 -17.79 9.03
C ASP A 308 -3.02 -19.08 8.39
N ALA A 309 -1.69 -19.21 8.28
CA ALA A 309 -1.06 -20.41 7.75
C ALA A 309 -1.17 -21.60 8.73
N TYR A 310 -1.05 -21.36 10.04
CA TYR A 310 -1.30 -22.39 11.05
C TYR A 310 -2.76 -22.85 11.06
N LEU A 311 -3.70 -21.90 11.03
CA LEU A 311 -5.12 -22.19 11.01
C LEU A 311 -5.47 -23.11 9.82
N MET A 312 -5.01 -22.75 8.62
CA MET A 312 -5.25 -23.54 7.40
C MET A 312 -4.52 -24.88 7.42
N LEU A 313 -3.32 -24.97 7.99
CA LEU A 313 -2.61 -26.24 8.17
C LEU A 313 -3.41 -27.17 9.10
N PHE A 314 -3.83 -26.70 10.27
CA PHE A 314 -4.58 -27.50 11.24
C PHE A 314 -5.94 -27.95 10.69
N GLU A 315 -6.65 -27.05 10.01
CA GLU A 315 -7.90 -27.39 9.32
C GLU A 315 -7.66 -28.47 8.25
N THR A 316 -6.55 -28.38 7.50
CA THR A 316 -6.18 -29.37 6.49
C THR A 316 -5.89 -30.72 7.12
N LEU A 317 -5.16 -30.78 8.24
CA LEU A 317 -4.84 -32.03 8.95
C LEU A 317 -6.12 -32.71 9.48
N LEU A 318 -7.00 -31.96 10.15
CA LEU A 318 -8.29 -32.48 10.65
C LEU A 318 -9.16 -33.01 9.51
N LYS A 319 -9.35 -32.24 8.43
CA LYS A 319 -10.20 -32.65 7.31
C LYS A 319 -9.65 -33.84 6.52
N SER A 320 -8.35 -34.06 6.57
CA SER A 320 -7.69 -35.18 5.89
C SER A 320 -7.43 -36.38 6.80
N GLU A 321 -7.84 -36.32 8.08
CA GLU A 321 -7.60 -37.37 9.10
C GLU A 321 -6.10 -37.70 9.25
N ARG A 322 -5.23 -36.68 9.14
CA ARG A 322 -3.75 -36.79 9.23
C ARG A 322 -3.20 -36.07 10.46
N THR A 323 -3.95 -36.11 11.55
CA THR A 323 -3.61 -35.42 12.80
C THR A 323 -2.31 -35.90 13.43
N ASP A 324 -1.85 -37.11 13.10
CA ASP A 324 -0.57 -37.67 13.54
C ASP A 324 0.65 -36.89 13.04
N GLU A 325 0.52 -36.13 11.95
CA GLU A 325 1.60 -35.31 11.42
C GLU A 325 1.90 -34.07 12.27
N ILE A 326 1.01 -33.71 13.22
CA ILE A 326 1.18 -32.53 14.07
C ILE A 326 2.52 -32.52 14.81
N ALA A 327 2.97 -33.69 15.27
CA ALA A 327 4.22 -33.87 16.00
C ALA A 327 5.45 -33.41 15.18
N SER A 328 5.35 -33.43 13.85
CA SER A 328 6.43 -32.96 12.97
C SER A 328 6.51 -31.42 12.89
N PHE A 329 5.43 -30.73 13.22
CA PHE A 329 5.31 -29.27 13.17
C PHE A 329 5.50 -28.60 14.53
N GLU A 330 5.19 -29.29 15.64
CA GLU A 330 5.27 -28.75 17.01
C GLU A 330 6.62 -28.11 17.36
N SER A 331 7.73 -28.68 16.87
CA SER A 331 9.07 -28.16 17.19
C SER A 331 9.38 -26.77 16.62
N GLY A 332 8.61 -26.32 15.62
CA GLY A 332 8.70 -24.99 15.01
C GLY A 332 7.44 -24.14 15.22
N LEU A 333 6.54 -24.57 16.08
CA LEU A 333 5.31 -23.87 16.40
C LEU A 333 5.58 -22.79 17.44
N ASP A 334 5.40 -21.51 17.08
CA ASP A 334 5.29 -20.46 18.09
C ASP A 334 3.85 -20.36 18.60
N ILE A 335 3.57 -21.05 19.70
CA ILE A 335 2.25 -21.06 20.32
C ILE A 335 1.77 -19.66 20.77
N HIS A 336 2.68 -18.69 20.95
CA HIS A 336 2.32 -17.35 21.36
C HIS A 336 1.84 -16.48 20.19
N ALA A 337 2.14 -16.88 18.95
CA ALA A 337 1.65 -16.21 17.76
C ALA A 337 0.25 -16.69 17.32
N LEU A 338 -0.25 -17.78 17.92
CA LEU A 338 -1.52 -18.38 17.53
C LEU A 338 -2.72 -17.59 18.07
N SER A 339 -3.73 -17.43 17.22
CA SER A 339 -5.06 -17.01 17.62
C SER A 339 -5.75 -18.06 18.48
N GLY A 340 -6.84 -17.66 19.15
CA GLY A 340 -7.67 -18.61 19.88
C GLY A 340 -8.28 -19.68 18.97
N GLU A 341 -8.62 -19.32 17.73
CA GLU A 341 -9.11 -20.23 16.70
C GLU A 341 -8.06 -21.29 16.30
N SER A 342 -6.81 -20.88 16.10
CA SER A 342 -5.70 -21.81 15.81
C SER A 342 -5.42 -22.74 16.99
N LEU A 343 -5.42 -22.21 18.23
CA LEU A 343 -5.26 -23.03 19.45
C LEU A 343 -6.41 -24.02 19.63
N TYR A 344 -7.64 -23.63 19.27
CA TYR A 344 -8.79 -24.52 19.29
C TYR A 344 -8.62 -25.68 18.29
N LEU A 345 -8.21 -25.41 17.05
CA LEU A 345 -7.96 -26.49 16.08
C LEU A 345 -6.81 -27.40 16.55
N LEU A 346 -5.76 -26.83 17.15
CA LEU A 346 -4.67 -27.61 17.73
C LEU A 346 -5.16 -28.51 18.87
N ALA A 347 -6.03 -28.00 19.76
CA ALA A 347 -6.66 -28.79 20.81
C ALA A 347 -7.44 -29.98 20.25
N ARG A 348 -8.21 -29.76 19.17
CA ARG A 348 -8.94 -30.82 18.47
C ARG A 348 -8.03 -31.87 17.84
N ILE A 349 -6.91 -31.45 17.25
CA ILE A 349 -5.90 -32.38 16.71
C ILE A 349 -5.36 -33.29 17.81
N HIS A 350 -4.99 -32.73 18.97
CA HIS A 350 -4.51 -33.53 20.11
C HIS A 350 -5.61 -34.41 20.71
N GLN A 351 -6.87 -33.97 20.69
CA GLN A 351 -8.00 -34.80 21.08
C GLN A 351 -8.15 -36.02 20.15
N GLU A 352 -8.10 -35.83 18.82
CA GLU A 352 -8.16 -36.93 17.85
C GLU A 352 -6.96 -37.90 17.99
N ASN A 353 -5.81 -37.40 18.44
CA ASN A 353 -4.62 -38.20 18.73
C ASN A 353 -4.65 -38.88 20.11
N GLU A 354 -5.71 -38.71 20.91
CA GLU A 354 -5.84 -39.22 22.29
C GLU A 354 -4.75 -38.66 23.25
N GLU A 355 -4.24 -37.46 22.97
CA GLU A 355 -3.19 -36.77 23.74
C GLU A 355 -3.81 -35.78 24.74
N ASP A 356 -4.52 -36.31 25.74
CA ASP A 356 -5.40 -35.54 26.62
C ASP A 356 -4.73 -34.38 27.38
N ASP A 357 -3.49 -34.58 27.86
CA ASP A 357 -2.77 -33.52 28.58
C ASP A 357 -2.52 -32.28 27.68
N ALA A 358 -2.22 -32.52 26.40
CA ALA A 358 -2.00 -31.46 25.42
C ALA A 358 -3.32 -30.84 24.96
N ALA A 359 -4.32 -31.65 24.62
CA ALA A 359 -5.64 -31.19 24.23
C ALA A 359 -6.27 -30.29 25.30
N LEU A 360 -6.25 -30.71 26.57
CA LEU A 360 -6.77 -29.91 27.68
C LEU A 360 -6.05 -28.56 27.82
N LYS A 361 -4.72 -28.56 27.71
CA LYS A 361 -3.92 -27.31 27.74
C LYS A 361 -4.35 -26.36 26.62
N TYR A 362 -4.42 -26.84 25.38
CA TYR A 362 -4.74 -25.97 24.25
C TYR A 362 -6.19 -25.50 24.23
N TYR A 363 -7.14 -26.30 24.73
CA TYR A 363 -8.50 -25.80 24.94
C TYR A 363 -8.54 -24.68 26.00
N GLN A 364 -7.74 -24.78 27.07
CA GLN A 364 -7.64 -23.71 28.08
C GLN A 364 -6.98 -22.46 27.50
N ASP A 365 -5.86 -22.61 26.79
CA ASP A 365 -5.17 -21.50 26.13
C ASP A 365 -6.10 -20.84 25.09
N ALA A 366 -6.83 -21.62 24.30
CA ALA A 366 -7.83 -21.14 23.34
C ALA A 366 -8.94 -20.36 24.04
N ARG A 367 -9.48 -20.85 25.15
CA ARG A 367 -10.55 -20.18 25.92
C ARG A 367 -10.19 -18.77 26.37
N GLU A 368 -8.91 -18.51 26.67
CA GLU A 368 -8.46 -17.17 27.10
C GLU A 368 -8.42 -16.16 25.95
N LEU A 369 -8.40 -16.62 24.70
CA LEU A 369 -8.29 -15.79 23.50
C LEU A 369 -9.56 -15.81 22.63
N ILE A 370 -10.27 -16.93 22.59
CA ILE A 370 -11.55 -17.07 21.91
C ILE A 370 -12.60 -16.23 22.65
N GLY A 371 -13.31 -15.41 21.88
CA GLY A 371 -14.45 -14.65 22.37
C GLY A 371 -15.65 -15.54 22.68
N GLU A 372 -16.85 -14.96 22.54
CA GLU A 372 -18.11 -15.65 22.81
C GLU A 372 -18.51 -16.58 21.65
N SER A 373 -17.85 -17.73 21.53
CA SER A 373 -18.11 -18.74 20.48
C SER A 373 -18.82 -19.99 21.02
N VAL A 374 -20.12 -20.13 20.71
CA VAL A 374 -20.92 -21.31 21.11
C VAL A 374 -20.32 -22.61 20.59
N GLU A 375 -19.81 -22.61 19.35
CA GLU A 375 -19.20 -23.80 18.73
C GLU A 375 -17.98 -24.28 19.51
N PHE A 376 -17.07 -23.36 19.86
CA PHE A 376 -15.88 -23.69 20.66
C PHE A 376 -16.25 -24.28 22.03
N TYR A 377 -17.13 -23.60 22.77
CA TYR A 377 -17.49 -24.05 24.12
C TYR A 377 -18.26 -25.37 24.09
N LYS A 378 -18.98 -25.66 23.01
CA LYS A 378 -19.68 -26.93 22.82
C LYS A 378 -18.66 -28.06 22.64
N ASP A 379 -17.74 -27.92 21.69
CA ASP A 379 -16.75 -28.95 21.42
C ASP A 379 -15.82 -29.15 22.64
N TYR A 380 -15.51 -28.06 23.37
CA TYR A 380 -14.77 -28.16 24.63
C TYR A 380 -15.55 -28.90 25.74
N TYR A 381 -16.86 -28.67 25.88
CA TYR A 381 -17.70 -29.41 26.82
C TYR A 381 -17.78 -30.91 26.47
N GLU A 382 -17.94 -31.23 25.19
CA GLU A 382 -17.98 -32.61 24.70
C GLU A 382 -16.66 -33.32 25.01
N TYR A 383 -15.52 -32.67 24.73
CA TYR A 383 -14.20 -33.17 25.09
C TYR A 383 -14.04 -33.41 26.61
N LEU A 384 -14.36 -32.42 27.45
CA LEU A 384 -14.25 -32.57 28.90
C LEU A 384 -15.16 -33.67 29.45
N THR A 385 -16.27 -33.95 28.79
CA THR A 385 -17.17 -35.05 29.12
C THR A 385 -16.54 -36.40 28.79
N GLU A 386 -15.88 -36.52 27.63
CA GLU A 386 -15.17 -37.72 27.19
C GLU A 386 -14.07 -38.13 28.19
N ILE A 387 -13.26 -37.17 28.63
CA ILE A 387 -12.18 -37.41 29.60
C ILE A 387 -12.64 -37.37 31.07
N SER A 388 -13.95 -37.21 31.31
CA SER A 388 -14.55 -37.11 32.66
C SER A 388 -13.91 -36.02 33.54
N HIS A 389 -13.54 -34.88 32.95
CA HIS A 389 -12.86 -33.79 33.65
C HIS A 389 -13.86 -32.85 34.34
N PRO A 390 -13.62 -32.44 35.61
CA PRO A 390 -14.59 -31.66 36.40
C PRO A 390 -14.89 -30.26 35.85
N LEU A 391 -13.98 -29.70 35.05
CA LEU A 391 -14.18 -28.40 34.41
C LEU A 391 -15.40 -28.37 33.48
N LYS A 392 -15.93 -29.53 33.06
CA LYS A 392 -17.13 -29.62 32.22
C LYS A 392 -18.31 -28.84 32.78
N SER A 393 -18.47 -28.77 34.12
CA SER A 393 -19.58 -28.01 34.73
C SER A 393 -19.43 -26.50 34.52
N GLU A 394 -18.21 -25.97 34.61
CA GLU A 394 -17.95 -24.53 34.38
C GLU A 394 -18.20 -24.17 32.92
N ILE A 395 -17.77 -25.04 32.00
CA ILE A 395 -17.99 -24.84 30.56
C ILE A 395 -19.47 -24.95 30.20
N LEU A 396 -20.22 -25.87 30.83
CA LEU A 396 -21.66 -25.96 30.64
C LEU A 396 -22.39 -24.70 31.13
N ASP A 397 -22.00 -24.15 32.28
CA ASP A 397 -22.53 -22.87 32.75
C ASP A 397 -22.28 -21.76 31.72
N LYS A 398 -21.07 -21.69 31.15
CA LYS A 398 -20.74 -20.73 30.09
C LYS A 398 -21.60 -20.95 28.82
N LEU A 399 -21.82 -22.19 28.41
CA LEU A 399 -22.71 -22.51 27.28
C LEU A 399 -24.14 -22.05 27.51
N MET A 400 -24.66 -22.23 28.73
CA MET A 400 -26.00 -21.76 29.11
C MET A 400 -26.12 -20.23 29.14
N GLU A 401 -25.03 -19.51 29.43
CA GLU A 401 -25.00 -18.05 29.31
C GLU A 401 -25.03 -17.60 27.84
N LEU A 402 -24.26 -18.28 26.98
CA LEU A 402 -24.14 -17.94 25.55
C LEU A 402 -25.37 -18.35 24.74
N ASP A 403 -26.02 -19.46 25.12
CA ASP A 403 -27.22 -19.98 24.47
C ASP A 403 -28.30 -20.38 25.50
N PRO A 404 -28.96 -19.41 26.17
CA PRO A 404 -29.92 -19.68 27.25
C PRO A 404 -31.19 -20.41 26.81
N ALA A 405 -31.49 -20.40 25.51
CA ALA A 405 -32.69 -20.99 24.93
C ALA A 405 -32.54 -22.48 24.61
N ASN A 406 -31.32 -23.02 24.70
CA ASN A 406 -31.03 -24.40 24.36
C ASN A 406 -31.39 -25.34 25.51
N ALA A 407 -32.44 -26.12 25.30
CA ALA A 407 -32.97 -27.06 26.28
C ALA A 407 -32.01 -28.22 26.57
N ASP A 408 -31.08 -28.54 25.64
CA ASP A 408 -30.14 -29.63 25.83
C ASP A 408 -29.14 -29.28 26.93
N TRP A 409 -28.67 -28.03 27.00
CA TRP A 409 -27.78 -27.58 28.09
C TRP A 409 -28.45 -27.59 29.46
N GLN A 410 -29.75 -27.28 29.52
CA GLN A 410 -30.52 -27.37 30.76
C GLN A 410 -30.64 -28.82 31.24
N PHE A 411 -30.93 -29.75 30.31
CA PHE A 411 -31.02 -31.18 30.61
C PHE A 411 -29.67 -31.75 31.08
N GLU A 412 -28.59 -31.35 30.43
CA GLU A 412 -27.23 -31.74 30.81
C GLU A 412 -26.84 -31.25 32.21
N LYS A 413 -27.27 -30.04 32.59
CA LYS A 413 -27.02 -29.49 33.92
C LYS A 413 -27.76 -30.27 35.02
N GLU A 414 -29.03 -30.57 34.81
CA GLU A 414 -29.82 -31.40 35.74
C GLU A 414 -29.20 -32.81 35.90
N ARG A 415 -28.64 -33.36 34.83
CA ARG A 415 -27.94 -34.66 34.87
C ARG A 415 -26.69 -34.61 35.75
N LEU A 416 -25.86 -33.57 35.61
CA LEU A 416 -24.64 -33.41 36.42
C LEU A 416 -24.96 -33.22 37.91
N GLU A 417 -25.92 -32.36 38.24
CA GLU A 417 -26.36 -32.14 39.63
C GLU A 417 -26.87 -33.44 40.28
N GLY A 418 -27.58 -34.27 39.51
CA GLY A 418 -28.08 -35.57 39.98
C GLY A 418 -27.01 -36.66 40.16
N GLU A 419 -25.85 -36.53 39.52
CA GLU A 419 -24.69 -37.43 39.70
C GLU A 419 -23.88 -37.06 40.95
N GLU A 420 -23.74 -35.76 41.25
CA GLU A 420 -23.05 -35.27 42.46
C GLU A 420 -23.82 -35.60 43.75
N ASP A 421 -25.16 -35.60 43.73
CA ASP A 421 -26.01 -35.96 44.86
C ASP A 421 -25.95 -37.46 45.23
N GLN A 422 -25.33 -38.30 44.40
CA GLN A 422 -25.24 -39.76 44.60
C GLN A 422 -23.85 -40.26 45.05
N LEU A 423 -22.84 -39.37 45.09
CA LEU A 423 -21.47 -39.63 45.57
C LEU A 423 -21.32 -39.22 47.05
#